data_AF-A0A9E4SWM3-F1
#
_entry.id   AF-A0A9E4SWM3-F1
#
_cell.length_a   1.000
_cell.length_b   1.000
_cell.length_c   1.000
_cell.angle_alpha   90.00
_cell.angle_beta   90.00
_cell.angle_gamma   90.00
#
_symmetry.space_group_name_H-M   'P 1'
#
loop_
_entity.id
_entity.type
_entity.pdbx_description
1 polymer ?
#
loop_
_entity_poly.entity_id
_entity_poly.type
_entity_poly.pdbx_seq_one_letter_code
_entity_poly.pdbx_strand_id
1 'polypeptide(L)'
;MSKLLIIFGLVLLMTVPVSFAQAQQAFEGSGSAVISDSLTLSDKITYSLTGVTRLAPDQSYEGWLVNSGTGALQSTGLMTVDGSSKISHSWVSPDGDNLIEDYDTVVISVEPVPDSDPGSPSNIKPFSASISPEAMTHIRHLLVSWPEGDDAGILTNLNIQLDVAIQHVDLARNSATLDDVLLHTQHIINVVDGDGSPSDGIGIVAHAQDRKHAGFAGPSVAAEGANVEAAGANAEKWALEAKDGAEDILGLDSIILAKTLLSTTVAGPLDAA
;
A
#
# COMPACT_ATOMS: atom_id res chain seq x y z
N MET A 1 14.10 15.52 -26.18
CA MET A 1 13.18 15.80 -27.31
C MET A 1 13.92 15.59 -28.64
N SER A 2 13.17 15.24 -29.70
CA SER A 2 13.64 14.98 -31.08
C SER A 2 14.32 16.23 -31.73
N LYS A 3 15.17 16.22 -32.77
CA LYS A 3 15.20 15.46 -34.06
C LYS A 3 16.62 15.42 -34.69
N LEU A 4 16.85 14.55 -35.68
CA LEU A 4 18.05 14.54 -36.57
C LEU A 4 17.65 14.44 -38.06
N LEU A 5 18.38 15.13 -38.94
CA LEU A 5 18.42 15.02 -40.42
C LEU A 5 19.76 15.61 -40.91
N ILE A 6 20.49 15.17 -41.94
CA ILE A 6 20.57 13.93 -42.73
C ILE A 6 21.88 13.96 -43.58
N ILE A 7 22.36 12.77 -44.00
CA ILE A 7 23.52 12.46 -44.90
C ILE A 7 23.77 13.47 -46.06
N PHE A 8 25.01 13.75 -46.50
CA PHE A 8 26.04 12.83 -47.03
C PHE A 8 27.52 13.26 -46.78
N GLY A 9 28.53 12.61 -47.42
CA GLY A 9 29.98 12.83 -47.18
C GLY A 9 30.91 13.02 -48.40
N LEU A 10 32.23 13.10 -48.14
CA LEU A 10 33.33 12.86 -49.09
C LEU A 10 34.58 12.40 -48.32
N VAL A 11 35.41 11.52 -48.93
CA VAL A 11 36.55 10.86 -48.28
C VAL A 11 37.78 11.78 -48.19
N LEU A 12 38.37 11.89 -46.99
CA LEU A 12 39.77 12.28 -46.80
C LEU A 12 40.41 11.37 -45.73
N LEU A 13 41.59 10.83 -46.01
CA LEU A 13 42.36 10.07 -45.02
C LEU A 13 42.90 11.02 -43.95
N MET A 14 42.43 10.86 -42.71
CA MET A 14 43.13 11.31 -41.51
C MET A 14 43.19 10.16 -40.52
N THR A 15 44.34 9.98 -39.87
CA THR A 15 44.51 9.08 -38.75
C THR A 15 43.82 9.66 -37.52
N VAL A 16 42.51 9.43 -37.41
CA VAL A 16 41.76 9.74 -36.19
C VAL A 16 42.14 8.68 -35.14
N PRO A 17 42.48 9.03 -33.89
CA PRO A 17 42.37 8.05 -32.82
C PRO A 17 40.91 7.57 -32.79
N VAL A 18 40.70 6.25 -32.87
CA VAL A 18 39.36 5.69 -32.70
C VAL A 18 39.00 5.78 -31.22
N SER A 19 38.60 6.98 -30.80
CA SER A 19 37.73 7.12 -29.65
C SER A 19 36.45 6.37 -30.00
N PHE A 20 36.32 5.16 -29.47
CA PHE A 20 35.03 4.50 -29.40
C PHE A 20 34.13 5.44 -28.61
N ALA A 21 33.27 6.17 -29.32
CA ALA A 21 32.06 6.69 -28.72
C ALA A 21 31.26 5.45 -28.32
N GLN A 22 31.44 4.99 -27.09
CA GLN A 22 30.45 4.15 -26.43
C GLN A 22 29.17 4.95 -26.48
N ALA A 23 28.28 4.59 -27.41
CA ALA A 23 26.91 5.03 -27.34
C ALA A 23 26.40 4.51 -25.98
N GLN A 24 26.18 5.43 -25.03
CA GLN A 24 25.54 5.12 -23.78
C GLN A 24 24.28 4.32 -24.13
N GLN A 25 24.19 3.06 -23.70
CA GLN A 25 23.03 2.24 -24.00
C GLN A 25 21.83 2.96 -23.39
N ALA A 26 20.91 3.41 -24.24
CA ALA A 26 19.65 3.95 -23.77
C ALA A 26 18.86 2.80 -23.15
N PHE A 27 18.64 2.89 -21.84
CA PHE A 27 17.75 1.98 -21.14
C PHE A 27 16.33 2.50 -21.32
N GLU A 28 15.59 1.84 -22.18
CA GLU A 28 14.18 2.10 -22.43
C GLU A 28 13.34 1.21 -21.50
N GLY A 29 12.16 1.69 -21.13
CA GLY A 29 11.19 0.96 -20.34
C GLY A 29 10.34 1.88 -19.46
N SER A 30 9.16 1.42 -19.07
CA SER A 30 8.32 2.07 -18.05
C SER A 30 7.45 1.05 -17.33
N GLY A 31 7.04 1.36 -16.11
CA GLY A 31 6.29 0.43 -15.27
C GLY A 31 6.00 0.97 -13.89
N SER A 32 5.52 0.09 -13.02
CA SER A 32 5.27 0.35 -11.60
C SER A 32 6.02 -0.64 -10.71
N ALA A 33 6.23 -0.24 -9.46
CA ALA A 33 6.50 -1.12 -8.35
C ALA A 33 5.39 -0.87 -7.32
N VAL A 34 4.73 -1.93 -6.86
CA VAL A 34 3.58 -1.85 -5.94
C VAL A 34 3.90 -2.67 -4.71
N ILE A 35 3.83 -2.05 -3.53
CA ILE A 35 3.84 -2.75 -2.24
C ILE A 35 2.41 -3.19 -1.91
N SER A 36 2.27 -4.37 -1.33
CA SER A 36 1.01 -5.08 -1.07
C SER A 36 1.20 -6.09 0.04
N ASP A 37 0.11 -6.59 0.62
CA ASP A 37 0.13 -7.63 1.63
C ASP A 37 0.32 -9.03 1.01
N SER A 38 0.90 -9.95 1.78
CA SER A 38 1.09 -11.36 1.41
C SER A 38 1.02 -12.28 2.63
N LEU A 39 2.06 -12.30 3.48
CA LEU A 39 2.08 -13.04 4.76
C LEU A 39 1.69 -12.12 5.91
N THR A 40 2.14 -10.86 5.85
CA THR A 40 1.87 -9.78 6.80
C THR A 40 1.52 -8.49 6.03
N LEU A 41 1.33 -7.37 6.76
CA LEU A 41 1.02 -6.07 6.15
C LEU A 41 2.22 -5.53 5.37
N SER A 42 1.99 -5.17 4.11
CA SER A 42 2.95 -4.48 3.22
C SER A 42 4.30 -5.18 3.05
N ASP A 43 4.33 -6.50 3.14
CA ASP A 43 5.54 -7.36 3.09
C ASP A 43 5.98 -7.78 1.68
N LYS A 44 5.16 -7.48 0.66
CA LYS A 44 5.39 -7.90 -0.73
C LYS A 44 5.48 -6.73 -1.68
N ILE A 45 6.51 -6.74 -2.51
CA ILE A 45 6.67 -5.83 -3.65
C ILE A 45 6.50 -6.57 -4.98
N THR A 46 5.80 -5.95 -5.93
CA THR A 46 5.63 -6.46 -7.30
C THR A 46 5.99 -5.39 -8.32
N TYR A 47 6.97 -5.69 -9.15
CA TYR A 47 7.44 -4.87 -10.27
C TYR A 47 6.77 -5.32 -11.57
N SER A 48 6.22 -4.37 -12.33
CA SER A 48 5.59 -4.61 -13.63
C SER A 48 6.09 -3.57 -14.65
N LEU A 49 7.07 -3.94 -15.46
CA LEU A 49 7.67 -3.06 -16.49
C LEU A 49 7.42 -3.57 -17.91
N THR A 50 7.36 -2.66 -18.86
CA THR A 50 7.16 -2.91 -20.29
C THR A 50 8.11 -2.05 -21.14
N GLY A 51 8.44 -2.53 -22.34
CA GLY A 51 9.39 -1.87 -23.24
C GLY A 51 10.84 -1.93 -22.76
N VAL A 52 11.17 -2.85 -21.84
CA VAL A 52 12.47 -2.93 -21.19
C VAL A 52 13.57 -3.34 -22.16
N THR A 53 14.67 -2.58 -22.18
CA THR A 53 15.89 -2.91 -22.93
C THR A 53 16.44 -4.28 -22.51
N ARG A 54 16.72 -5.16 -23.47
CA ARG A 54 17.39 -6.44 -23.20
C ARG A 54 18.89 -6.20 -22.95
N LEU A 55 19.39 -6.68 -21.82
CA LEU A 55 20.79 -6.60 -21.41
C LEU A 55 21.68 -7.59 -22.19
N ALA A 56 22.99 -7.42 -22.08
CA ALA A 56 23.96 -8.39 -22.59
C ALA A 56 23.97 -9.69 -21.75
N PRO A 57 24.49 -10.83 -22.27
CA PRO A 57 24.44 -12.11 -21.55
C PRO A 57 25.27 -12.17 -20.26
N ASP A 58 26.18 -11.23 -20.06
CA ASP A 58 27.03 -11.00 -18.89
C ASP A 58 26.44 -9.96 -17.92
N GLN A 59 25.15 -9.65 -18.05
CA GLN A 59 24.43 -8.66 -17.26
C GLN A 59 23.05 -9.16 -16.83
N SER A 60 22.53 -8.64 -15.72
CA SER A 60 21.16 -8.88 -15.24
C SER A 60 20.57 -7.62 -14.61
N TYR A 61 19.25 -7.52 -14.57
CA TYR A 61 18.60 -6.48 -13.77
C TYR A 61 18.45 -6.98 -12.33
N GLU A 62 18.59 -6.11 -11.34
CA GLU A 62 18.30 -6.43 -9.94
C GLU A 62 17.44 -5.34 -9.31
N GLY A 63 16.42 -5.73 -8.55
CA GLY A 63 15.57 -4.81 -7.81
C GLY A 63 16.09 -4.55 -6.41
N TRP A 64 15.90 -3.32 -5.93
CA TRP A 64 16.30 -2.88 -4.60
C TRP A 64 15.22 -1.98 -3.99
N LEU A 65 15.00 -2.17 -2.69
CA LEU A 65 14.40 -1.18 -1.81
C LEU A 65 15.53 -0.35 -1.18
N VAL A 66 15.30 0.94 -1.00
CA VAL A 66 16.25 1.88 -0.42
C VAL A 66 15.53 2.77 0.58
N ASN A 67 16.14 2.95 1.76
CA ASN A 67 15.76 3.99 2.70
C ASN A 67 16.62 5.23 2.40
N SER A 68 16.02 6.28 1.83
CA SER A 68 16.80 7.46 1.41
C SER A 68 17.46 8.23 2.55
N GLY A 69 16.96 8.09 3.78
CA GLY A 69 17.47 8.78 4.98
C GLY A 69 18.64 8.07 5.66
N THR A 70 18.61 6.73 5.75
CA THR A 70 19.65 5.92 6.41
C THR A 70 20.67 5.33 5.42
N GLY A 71 20.29 5.19 4.14
CA GLY A 71 21.05 4.45 3.15
C GLY A 71 20.93 2.93 3.28
N ALA A 72 19.99 2.41 4.08
CA ALA A 72 19.71 0.98 4.13
C ALA A 72 19.23 0.45 2.77
N LEU A 73 19.62 -0.78 2.45
CA LEU A 73 19.39 -1.45 1.17
C LEU A 73 18.84 -2.85 1.41
N GLN A 74 17.81 -3.23 0.64
CA GLN A 74 17.30 -4.59 0.58
C GLN A 74 17.18 -5.01 -0.88
N SER A 75 17.92 -6.04 -1.29
CA SER A 75 17.72 -6.66 -2.61
C SER A 75 16.37 -7.37 -2.66
N THR A 76 15.64 -7.17 -3.74
CA THR A 76 14.43 -7.92 -4.09
C THR A 76 14.71 -8.99 -5.16
N GLY A 77 15.98 -9.14 -5.55
CA GLY A 77 16.51 -10.21 -6.40
C GLY A 77 16.56 -9.90 -7.90
N LEU A 78 17.26 -10.80 -8.62
CA LEU A 78 17.48 -10.71 -10.06
C LEU A 78 16.17 -10.81 -10.87
N MET A 79 16.04 -9.94 -11.87
CA MET A 79 14.87 -9.79 -12.74
C MET A 79 15.16 -10.26 -14.16
N THR A 80 14.22 -10.99 -14.75
CA THR A 80 14.31 -11.48 -16.14
C THR A 80 13.50 -10.61 -17.10
N VAL A 81 14.12 -10.17 -18.21
CA VAL A 81 13.39 -9.56 -19.35
C VAL A 81 12.86 -10.65 -20.27
N ASP A 82 11.54 -10.76 -20.35
CA ASP A 82 10.85 -11.77 -21.14
C ASP A 82 10.98 -11.55 -22.67
N GLY A 83 10.45 -12.49 -23.46
CA GLY A 83 10.45 -12.42 -24.93
C GLY A 83 9.65 -11.23 -25.51
N SER A 84 8.88 -10.52 -24.69
CA SER A 84 8.04 -9.37 -25.04
C SER A 84 8.60 -8.03 -24.52
N SER A 85 9.86 -8.00 -24.06
CA SER A 85 10.47 -6.83 -23.40
C SER A 85 9.71 -6.37 -22.16
N LYS A 86 9.29 -7.31 -21.30
CA LYS A 86 8.66 -7.04 -20.00
C LYS A 86 9.48 -7.60 -18.85
N ILE A 87 9.34 -6.98 -17.69
CA ILE A 87 9.69 -7.58 -16.40
C ILE A 87 8.38 -7.74 -15.63
N SER A 88 8.15 -8.94 -15.09
CA SER A 88 7.15 -9.21 -14.06
C SER A 88 7.87 -9.95 -12.95
N HIS A 89 8.05 -9.29 -11.82
CA HIS A 89 8.88 -9.77 -10.72
C HIS A 89 8.17 -9.49 -9.40
N SER A 90 8.14 -10.45 -8.49
CA SER A 90 7.60 -10.28 -7.15
C SER A 90 8.57 -10.82 -6.12
N TRP A 91 8.70 -10.11 -5.01
CA TRP A 91 9.46 -10.51 -3.84
C TRP A 91 8.60 -10.26 -2.59
N VAL A 92 8.72 -11.15 -1.62
CA VAL A 92 8.05 -11.10 -0.31
C VAL A 92 9.16 -11.14 0.73
N SER A 93 9.09 -10.32 1.78
CA SER A 93 10.04 -10.44 2.89
C SER A 93 9.97 -11.87 3.46
N PRO A 94 11.10 -12.60 3.56
CA PRO A 94 11.14 -13.91 4.20
C PRO A 94 10.73 -13.89 5.67
N ASP A 95 10.94 -12.75 6.34
CA ASP A 95 10.70 -12.56 7.77
C ASP A 95 9.38 -11.80 8.04
N GLY A 96 8.72 -11.30 7.00
CA GLY A 96 7.42 -10.62 7.08
C GLY A 96 7.51 -9.13 7.46
N ASP A 97 8.64 -8.47 7.15
CA ASP A 97 8.85 -7.05 7.46
C ASP A 97 7.90 -6.14 6.68
N ASN A 98 7.43 -5.06 7.32
CA ASN A 98 6.63 -4.04 6.67
C ASN A 98 7.53 -3.15 5.79
N LEU A 99 7.43 -3.29 4.46
CA LEU A 99 8.34 -2.60 3.54
C LEU A 99 8.09 -1.08 3.48
N ILE A 100 6.91 -0.60 3.90
CA ILE A 100 6.57 0.83 3.96
C ILE A 100 7.18 1.48 5.19
N GLU A 101 7.35 0.76 6.29
CA GLU A 101 8.00 1.23 7.52
C GLU A 101 9.45 1.65 7.26
N ASP A 102 10.22 0.80 6.59
CA ASP A 102 11.65 1.03 6.39
C ASP A 102 12.00 1.79 5.10
N TYR A 103 11.31 1.55 3.98
CA TYR A 103 11.77 1.98 2.65
C TYR A 103 10.88 3.07 2.02
N ASP A 104 11.48 3.97 1.25
CA ASP A 104 10.79 5.08 0.57
C ASP A 104 11.10 5.17 -0.94
N THR A 105 12.04 4.35 -1.41
CA THR A 105 12.64 4.43 -2.72
C THR A 105 12.82 3.02 -3.31
N VAL A 106 12.49 2.87 -4.59
CA VAL A 106 12.80 1.68 -5.39
C VAL A 106 13.86 2.01 -6.43
N VAL A 107 14.78 1.07 -6.63
CA VAL A 107 15.82 1.13 -7.67
C VAL A 107 15.83 -0.20 -8.43
N ILE A 108 16.04 -0.14 -9.73
CA ILE A 108 16.45 -1.30 -10.52
C ILE A 108 17.81 -0.97 -11.15
N SER A 109 18.81 -1.77 -10.83
CA SER A 109 20.18 -1.64 -11.32
C SER A 109 20.52 -2.68 -12.39
N VAL A 110 21.65 -2.49 -13.07
CA VAL A 110 22.24 -3.47 -14.00
C VAL A 110 23.49 -4.05 -13.36
N GLU A 111 23.43 -5.32 -12.97
CA GLU A 111 24.50 -6.05 -12.30
C GLU A 111 25.29 -6.93 -13.29
N PRO A 112 26.60 -7.12 -13.07
CA PRO A 112 27.43 -8.03 -13.87
C PRO A 112 27.15 -9.50 -13.51
N VAL A 113 27.43 -10.42 -14.45
CA VAL A 113 27.30 -11.87 -14.24
C VAL A 113 28.63 -12.56 -14.61
N PRO A 114 29.38 -13.13 -13.65
CA PRO A 114 29.10 -13.19 -12.21
C PRO A 114 29.28 -11.84 -11.51
N ASP A 115 28.49 -11.61 -10.46
CA ASP A 115 28.65 -10.45 -9.60
C ASP A 115 29.71 -10.69 -8.51
N SER A 116 30.47 -9.64 -8.21
CA SER A 116 31.50 -9.59 -7.18
C SER A 116 31.09 -8.77 -5.94
N ASP A 117 30.01 -7.99 -5.99
CA ASP A 117 29.49 -7.22 -4.85
C ASP A 117 27.95 -7.28 -4.72
N PRO A 118 27.36 -8.49 -4.53
CA PRO A 118 25.91 -8.69 -4.47
C PRO A 118 25.23 -8.08 -3.22
N GLY A 119 25.97 -7.31 -2.42
CA GLY A 119 25.44 -6.54 -1.30
C GLY A 119 25.09 -5.10 -1.64
N SER A 120 25.43 -4.60 -2.84
CA SER A 120 25.15 -3.22 -3.23
C SER A 120 24.79 -3.06 -4.71
N PRO A 121 23.85 -2.16 -5.07
CA PRO A 121 23.47 -1.93 -6.46
C PRO A 121 24.57 -1.19 -7.22
N SER A 122 24.90 -1.65 -8.43
CA SER A 122 25.88 -1.00 -9.31
C SER A 122 25.55 0.47 -9.61
N ASN A 123 26.54 1.18 -10.13
CA ASN A 123 26.38 2.57 -10.58
C ASN A 123 25.41 2.75 -11.78
N ILE A 124 24.95 1.66 -12.42
CA ILE A 124 24.04 1.70 -13.57
C ILE A 124 22.62 1.44 -13.05
N LYS A 125 21.88 2.51 -12.76
CA LYS A 125 20.53 2.49 -12.14
C LYS A 125 19.47 3.06 -13.12
N PRO A 126 19.07 2.31 -14.16
CA PRO A 126 18.23 2.84 -15.23
C PRO A 126 16.77 3.13 -14.83
N PHE A 127 16.26 2.51 -13.77
CA PHE A 127 14.93 2.80 -13.25
C PHE A 127 15.01 3.10 -11.76
N SER A 128 14.36 4.19 -11.34
CA SER A 128 14.20 4.54 -9.93
C SER A 128 12.94 5.37 -9.72
N ALA A 129 12.35 5.24 -8.54
CA ALA A 129 11.27 6.09 -8.07
C ALA A 129 11.36 6.24 -6.55
N SER A 130 11.04 7.43 -6.05
CA SER A 130 11.02 7.75 -4.62
C SER A 130 9.73 8.48 -4.28
N ILE A 131 9.17 8.19 -3.11
CA ILE A 131 8.14 9.01 -2.49
C ILE A 131 8.85 10.08 -1.66
N SER A 132 8.31 11.30 -1.59
CA SER A 132 8.95 12.36 -0.80
C SER A 132 8.89 12.04 0.71
N PRO A 133 9.86 12.47 1.52
CA PRO A 133 9.82 12.23 2.98
C PRO A 133 8.54 12.77 3.63
N GLU A 134 8.04 13.92 3.18
CA GLU A 134 6.77 14.52 3.64
C GLU A 134 5.57 13.62 3.32
N ALA A 135 5.48 13.09 2.10
CA ALA A 135 4.44 12.15 1.72
C ALA A 135 4.53 10.85 2.51
N MET A 136 5.75 10.32 2.68
CA MET A 136 5.99 9.06 3.38
C MET A 136 5.63 9.13 4.87
N THR A 137 5.86 10.26 5.55
CA THR A 137 5.38 10.49 6.92
C THR A 137 3.88 10.25 7.03
N HIS A 138 3.07 10.86 6.15
CA HIS A 138 1.62 10.71 6.20
C HIS A 138 1.12 9.32 5.75
N ILE A 139 1.82 8.66 4.82
CA ILE A 139 1.56 7.26 4.45
C ILE A 139 1.83 6.32 5.63
N ARG A 140 2.92 6.53 6.38
CA ARG A 140 3.26 5.73 7.57
C ARG A 140 2.26 5.94 8.72
N HIS A 141 1.73 7.14 8.89
CA HIS A 141 0.63 7.36 9.84
C HIS A 141 -0.63 6.54 9.49
N LEU A 142 -0.93 6.37 8.19
CA LEU A 142 -2.07 5.57 7.74
C LEU A 142 -1.85 4.06 7.90
N LEU A 143 -0.64 3.56 7.61
CA LEU A 143 -0.36 2.14 7.38
C LEU A 143 0.57 1.45 8.40
N VAL A 144 1.31 2.21 9.21
CA VAL A 144 2.38 1.68 10.08
C VAL A 144 2.10 2.00 11.56
N SER A 145 2.11 3.27 11.95
CA SER A 145 1.97 3.71 13.35
C SER A 145 1.38 5.12 13.42
N TRP A 146 0.25 5.27 14.11
CA TRP A 146 -0.30 6.58 14.50
C TRP A 146 -1.29 6.46 15.66
N PRO A 147 -1.14 7.25 16.75
CA PRO A 147 -0.11 8.28 16.97
C PRO A 147 1.32 7.72 17.06
N GLU A 148 2.33 8.60 16.98
CA GLU A 148 3.75 8.17 17.01
C GLU A 148 4.06 7.36 18.27
N GLY A 149 4.55 6.13 18.07
CA GLY A 149 4.86 5.19 19.15
C GLY A 149 3.72 4.25 19.53
N ASP A 150 2.61 4.26 18.79
CA ASP A 150 1.55 3.24 18.86
C ASP A 150 1.88 2.02 17.96
N ASP A 151 1.29 0.87 18.27
CA ASP A 151 1.62 -0.41 17.61
C ASP A 151 1.00 -0.58 16.20
N ALA A 152 0.15 0.37 15.76
CA ALA A 152 -0.61 0.27 14.51
C ALA A 152 -0.94 1.64 13.87
N GLY A 153 -1.12 1.65 12.55
CA GLY A 153 -1.57 2.81 11.78
C GLY A 153 -3.10 2.99 11.79
N ILE A 154 -3.56 4.18 11.37
CA ILE A 154 -4.98 4.58 11.34
C ILE A 154 -5.87 3.52 10.68
N LEU A 155 -5.48 3.00 9.51
CA LEU A 155 -6.30 2.07 8.75
C LEU A 155 -6.32 0.65 9.36
N THR A 156 -5.25 0.27 10.06
CA THR A 156 -5.20 -0.97 10.84
C THR A 156 -6.14 -0.89 12.04
N ASN A 157 -6.10 0.22 12.78
CA ASN A 157 -7.00 0.46 13.92
C ASN A 157 -8.48 0.57 13.50
N LEU A 158 -8.76 1.21 12.35
CA LEU A 158 -10.09 1.22 11.73
C LEU A 158 -10.63 -0.20 11.49
N ASN A 159 -9.83 -1.05 10.82
CA ASN A 159 -10.22 -2.44 10.55
C ASN A 159 -10.44 -3.25 11.83
N ILE A 160 -9.59 -3.05 12.85
CA ILE A 160 -9.74 -3.71 14.16
C ILE A 160 -11.08 -3.33 14.82
N GLN A 161 -11.47 -2.05 14.80
CA GLN A 161 -12.77 -1.64 15.36
C GLN A 161 -13.95 -2.15 14.52
N LEU A 162 -13.83 -2.20 13.18
CA LEU A 162 -14.83 -2.82 12.30
C LEU A 162 -15.03 -4.32 12.62
N ASP A 163 -13.95 -5.08 12.77
CA ASP A 163 -13.99 -6.50 13.17
C ASP A 163 -14.66 -6.70 14.53
N VAL A 164 -14.42 -5.80 15.51
CA VAL A 164 -15.08 -5.85 16.83
C VAL A 164 -16.58 -5.57 16.71
N ALA A 165 -16.99 -4.61 15.88
CA ALA A 165 -18.40 -4.32 15.64
C ALA A 165 -19.11 -5.51 14.95
N ILE A 166 -18.51 -6.09 13.91
CA ILE A 166 -19.01 -7.29 13.21
C ILE A 166 -19.09 -8.49 14.17
N GLN A 167 -18.08 -8.70 15.01
CA GLN A 167 -18.13 -9.73 16.05
C GLN A 167 -19.33 -9.53 16.99
N HIS A 168 -19.66 -8.29 17.36
CA HIS A 168 -20.81 -8.01 18.21
C HIS A 168 -22.16 -8.15 17.50
N VAL A 169 -22.24 -7.90 16.19
CA VAL A 169 -23.40 -8.32 15.37
C VAL A 169 -23.63 -9.82 15.48
N ASP A 170 -22.58 -10.63 15.32
CA ASP A 170 -22.71 -12.09 15.35
C ASP A 170 -22.98 -12.64 16.75
N LEU A 171 -22.41 -12.05 17.80
CA LEU A 171 -22.79 -12.37 19.17
C LEU A 171 -24.27 -12.06 19.43
N ALA A 172 -24.76 -10.87 19.07
CA ALA A 172 -26.17 -10.50 19.17
C ALA A 172 -27.10 -11.44 18.36
N ARG A 173 -26.73 -11.82 17.13
CA ARG A 173 -27.47 -12.81 16.33
C ARG A 173 -27.60 -14.16 17.04
N ASN A 174 -26.58 -14.58 17.77
CA ASN A 174 -26.53 -15.89 18.45
C ASN A 174 -27.08 -15.87 19.90
N SER A 175 -27.24 -14.70 20.52
CA SER A 175 -27.80 -14.50 21.87
C SER A 175 -29.14 -15.21 22.12
N ALA A 176 -29.32 -15.84 23.28
CA ALA A 176 -30.55 -16.56 23.63
C ALA A 176 -31.64 -15.66 24.24
N THR A 177 -31.26 -14.53 24.83
CA THR A 177 -32.19 -13.58 25.49
C THR A 177 -32.26 -12.26 24.73
N LEU A 178 -33.30 -11.45 25.02
CA LEU A 178 -33.36 -10.07 24.51
C LEU A 178 -32.25 -9.22 25.11
N ASP A 179 -32.03 -9.30 26.42
CA ASP A 179 -31.03 -8.53 27.15
C ASP A 179 -29.62 -8.71 26.54
N ASP A 180 -29.24 -9.94 26.18
CA ASP A 180 -27.97 -10.24 25.51
C ASP A 180 -27.92 -9.71 24.06
N VAL A 181 -29.06 -9.60 23.35
CA VAL A 181 -29.11 -8.94 22.03
C VAL A 181 -28.88 -7.44 22.19
N LEU A 182 -29.58 -6.80 23.14
CA LEU A 182 -29.49 -5.36 23.36
C LEU A 182 -28.11 -4.95 23.91
N LEU A 183 -27.50 -5.76 24.77
CA LEU A 183 -26.14 -5.57 25.25
C LEU A 183 -25.12 -5.54 24.10
N HIS A 184 -25.16 -6.53 23.22
CA HIS A 184 -24.26 -6.58 22.08
C HIS A 184 -24.59 -5.53 21.00
N THR A 185 -25.86 -5.12 20.88
CA THR A 185 -26.25 -3.96 20.06
C THR A 185 -25.64 -2.66 20.61
N GLN A 186 -25.67 -2.45 21.93
CA GLN A 186 -25.00 -1.31 22.56
C GLN A 186 -23.48 -1.35 22.36
N HIS A 187 -22.87 -2.53 22.40
CA HIS A 187 -21.43 -2.67 22.11
C HIS A 187 -21.07 -2.23 20.68
N ILE A 188 -21.94 -2.42 19.70
CA ILE A 188 -21.72 -1.91 18.32
C ILE A 188 -21.69 -0.38 18.32
N ILE A 189 -22.67 0.27 18.97
CA ILE A 189 -22.73 1.73 19.09
C ILE A 189 -21.47 2.26 19.78
N ASN A 190 -21.06 1.65 20.89
CA ASN A 190 -19.85 1.98 21.64
C ASN A 190 -18.59 1.97 20.75
N VAL A 191 -18.45 0.94 19.91
CA VAL A 191 -17.32 0.76 18.98
C VAL A 191 -17.35 1.71 17.80
N VAL A 192 -18.54 2.09 17.31
CA VAL A 192 -18.68 3.13 16.28
C VAL A 192 -18.27 4.50 16.82
N ASP A 193 -18.71 4.83 18.04
CA ASP A 193 -18.55 6.16 18.66
C ASP A 193 -17.21 6.39 19.36
N GLY A 194 -16.52 5.33 19.80
CA GLY A 194 -15.33 5.46 20.64
C GLY A 194 -15.62 5.57 22.14
N ASP A 195 -16.83 5.21 22.61
CA ASP A 195 -17.22 5.35 24.01
C ASP A 195 -17.67 4.02 24.64
N GLY A 196 -17.03 3.64 25.75
CA GLY A 196 -17.33 2.44 26.50
C GLY A 196 -16.77 1.14 25.91
N SER A 197 -16.75 0.09 26.75
CA SER A 197 -16.36 -1.25 26.31
C SER A 197 -17.31 -1.77 25.22
N PRO A 198 -16.82 -2.42 24.15
CA PRO A 198 -15.46 -2.94 23.94
C PRO A 198 -14.60 -2.05 23.01
N SER A 199 -14.93 -0.76 22.86
CA SER A 199 -14.14 0.15 22.03
C SER A 199 -12.71 0.36 22.56
N ASP A 200 -11.81 0.76 21.66
CA ASP A 200 -10.48 1.29 21.99
C ASP A 200 -10.50 2.70 22.62
N GLY A 201 -11.64 3.39 22.61
CA GLY A 201 -11.77 4.77 23.10
C GLY A 201 -11.60 5.84 22.01
N ILE A 202 -11.51 5.43 20.74
CA ILE A 202 -11.43 6.30 19.56
C ILE A 202 -12.58 5.98 18.59
N GLY A 203 -12.80 4.69 18.30
CA GLY A 203 -13.92 4.19 17.52
C GLY A 203 -13.83 4.39 16.00
N ILE A 204 -14.71 3.67 15.29
CA ILE A 204 -14.70 3.56 13.82
C ILE A 204 -14.78 4.94 13.15
N VAL A 205 -15.67 5.83 13.62
CA VAL A 205 -15.89 7.14 12.98
C VAL A 205 -14.64 8.02 13.07
N ALA A 206 -13.96 8.06 14.21
CA ALA A 206 -12.79 8.91 14.39
C ALA A 206 -11.57 8.38 13.60
N HIS A 207 -11.33 7.06 13.61
CA HIS A 207 -10.29 6.45 12.77
C HIS A 207 -10.56 6.69 11.29
N ALA A 208 -11.81 6.54 10.84
CA ALA A 208 -12.20 6.82 9.48
C ALA A 208 -11.99 8.30 9.11
N GLN A 209 -12.21 9.25 10.03
CA GLN A 209 -11.94 10.69 9.81
C GLN A 209 -10.44 11.03 9.76
N ASP A 210 -9.58 10.26 10.43
CA ASP A 210 -8.12 10.42 10.37
C ASP A 210 -7.50 10.03 9.01
N ARG A 211 -8.31 9.48 8.09
CA ARG A 211 -8.00 9.38 6.65
C ARG A 211 -7.50 10.69 6.03
N LYS A 212 -7.80 11.85 6.63
CA LYS A 212 -7.28 13.19 6.26
C LYS A 212 -5.77 13.23 6.01
N HIS A 213 -4.99 12.31 6.61
CA HIS A 213 -3.56 12.13 6.34
C HIS A 213 -3.27 11.83 4.87
N ALA A 214 -4.18 11.17 4.14
CA ALA A 214 -4.09 10.96 2.69
C ALA A 214 -4.04 12.29 1.91
N GLY A 215 -4.79 13.30 2.35
CA GLY A 215 -4.74 14.65 1.79
C GLY A 215 -3.45 15.41 2.13
N PHE A 216 -2.82 15.08 3.25
CA PHE A 216 -1.54 15.67 3.67
C PHE A 216 -0.32 15.04 2.98
N ALA A 217 -0.44 13.82 2.44
CA ALA A 217 0.63 13.15 1.69
C ALA A 217 0.97 13.86 0.35
N GLY A 218 0.17 14.82 -0.09
CA GLY A 218 0.54 15.77 -1.15
C GLY A 218 0.41 15.27 -2.59
N PRO A 219 0.78 16.12 -3.57
CA PRO A 219 0.38 15.95 -4.97
C PRO A 219 1.05 14.77 -5.70
N SER A 220 2.16 14.23 -5.19
CA SER A 220 2.87 13.10 -5.78
C SER A 220 2.12 11.76 -5.66
N VAL A 221 1.18 11.66 -4.72
CA VAL A 221 0.37 10.46 -4.45
C VAL A 221 -1.13 10.77 -4.42
N ALA A 222 -1.55 11.83 -5.13
CA ALA A 222 -2.92 12.36 -5.06
C ALA A 222 -3.99 11.39 -5.59
N ALA A 223 -3.64 10.47 -6.50
CA ALA A 223 -4.57 9.46 -7.00
C ALA A 223 -4.85 8.40 -5.94
N GLU A 224 -3.80 7.92 -5.28
CA GLU A 224 -3.85 6.97 -4.17
C GLU A 224 -4.55 7.60 -2.95
N GLY A 225 -4.22 8.86 -2.64
CA GLY A 225 -4.87 9.60 -1.56
C GLY A 225 -6.37 9.82 -1.79
N ALA A 226 -6.80 10.03 -3.03
CA ALA A 226 -8.22 10.10 -3.38
C ALA A 226 -8.95 8.76 -3.20
N ASN A 227 -8.28 7.63 -3.42
CA ASN A 227 -8.85 6.30 -3.14
C ASN A 227 -9.01 6.07 -1.64
N VAL A 228 -8.02 6.47 -0.82
CA VAL A 228 -8.10 6.39 0.65
C VAL A 228 -9.20 7.29 1.20
N GLU A 229 -9.34 8.52 0.69
CA GLU A 229 -10.44 9.42 1.06
C GLU A 229 -11.80 8.79 0.74
N ALA A 230 -11.98 8.24 -0.47
CA ALA A 230 -13.23 7.61 -0.87
C ALA A 230 -13.56 6.36 -0.05
N ALA A 231 -12.57 5.51 0.25
CA ALA A 231 -12.77 4.33 1.08
C ALA A 231 -13.13 4.70 2.52
N GLY A 232 -12.34 5.56 3.17
CA GLY A 232 -12.61 5.97 4.56
C GLY A 232 -13.91 6.78 4.71
N ALA A 233 -14.30 7.59 3.72
CA ALA A 233 -15.59 8.28 3.74
C ALA A 233 -16.78 7.31 3.60
N ASN A 234 -16.61 6.20 2.88
CA ASN A 234 -17.63 5.15 2.82
C ASN A 234 -17.71 4.39 4.15
N ALA A 235 -16.58 4.01 4.74
CA ALA A 235 -16.53 3.34 6.05
C ALA A 235 -17.17 4.21 7.16
N GLU A 236 -16.84 5.51 7.22
CA GLU A 236 -17.49 6.49 8.11
C GLU A 236 -19.02 6.49 7.92
N LYS A 237 -19.47 6.62 6.66
CA LYS A 237 -20.90 6.67 6.31
C LYS A 237 -21.63 5.39 6.74
N TRP A 238 -21.08 4.23 6.42
CA TRP A 238 -21.73 2.95 6.66
C TRP A 238 -21.70 2.56 8.15
N ALA A 239 -20.66 2.94 8.90
CA ALA A 239 -20.63 2.80 10.35
C ALA A 239 -21.71 3.65 11.03
N LEU A 240 -21.95 4.88 10.54
CA LEU A 240 -23.06 5.73 11.01
C LEU A 240 -24.43 5.13 10.64
N GLU A 241 -24.62 4.62 9.42
CA GLU A 241 -25.86 3.93 9.02
C GLU A 241 -26.11 2.67 9.88
N ALA A 242 -25.06 1.92 10.25
CA ALA A 242 -25.15 0.79 11.17
C ALA A 242 -25.52 1.23 12.59
N LYS A 243 -24.94 2.33 13.08
CA LYS A 243 -25.25 2.90 14.40
C LYS A 243 -26.71 3.35 14.48
N ASP A 244 -27.21 4.11 13.51
CA ASP A 244 -28.62 4.53 13.46
C ASP A 244 -29.53 3.30 13.53
N GLY A 245 -29.20 2.25 12.77
CA GLY A 245 -29.91 0.97 12.81
C GLY A 245 -29.80 0.19 14.12
N ALA A 246 -28.76 0.43 14.92
CA ALA A 246 -28.55 -0.17 16.24
C ALA A 246 -29.31 0.60 17.34
N GLU A 247 -29.37 1.92 17.26
CA GLU A 247 -30.15 2.77 18.17
C GLU A 247 -31.66 2.42 18.09
N ASP A 248 -32.19 2.21 16.88
CA ASP A 248 -33.57 1.74 16.64
C ASP A 248 -33.90 0.40 17.34
N ILE A 249 -32.88 -0.45 17.56
CA ILE A 249 -33.04 -1.79 18.17
C ILE A 249 -33.09 -1.71 19.70
N LEU A 250 -32.39 -0.76 20.33
CA LEU A 250 -32.32 -0.64 21.79
C LEU A 250 -33.69 -0.37 22.45
N GLY A 251 -34.66 0.16 21.70
CA GLY A 251 -36.02 0.41 22.17
C GLY A 251 -36.98 -0.80 22.11
N LEU A 252 -36.53 -1.97 21.63
CA LEU A 252 -37.41 -3.10 21.33
C LEU A 252 -37.63 -4.06 22.52
N ASP A 253 -38.85 -4.59 22.61
CA ASP A 253 -39.28 -5.60 23.60
C ASP A 253 -39.33 -7.04 23.04
N SER A 254 -38.90 -7.23 21.78
CA SER A 254 -39.03 -8.49 21.04
C SER A 254 -37.71 -8.94 20.44
N ILE A 255 -37.19 -10.06 20.95
CA ILE A 255 -35.94 -10.69 20.46
C ILE A 255 -35.99 -11.01 18.96
N ILE A 256 -37.18 -11.35 18.42
CA ILE A 256 -37.35 -11.67 17.00
C ILE A 256 -37.23 -10.39 16.16
N LEU A 257 -37.86 -9.29 16.59
CA LEU A 257 -37.76 -8.01 15.88
C LEU A 257 -36.34 -7.43 15.96
N ALA A 258 -35.73 -7.46 17.15
CA ALA A 258 -34.36 -6.99 17.36
C ALA A 258 -33.36 -7.70 16.44
N LYS A 259 -33.37 -9.04 16.39
CA LYS A 259 -32.49 -9.82 15.49
C LYS A 259 -32.81 -9.63 14.01
N THR A 260 -34.08 -9.38 13.67
CA THR A 260 -34.48 -9.10 12.28
C THR A 260 -33.92 -7.77 11.82
N LEU A 261 -34.13 -6.69 12.59
CA LEU A 261 -33.57 -5.38 12.30
C LEU A 261 -32.05 -5.43 12.25
N LEU A 262 -31.38 -5.99 13.27
CA LEU A 262 -29.92 -6.13 13.33
C LEU A 262 -29.33 -6.70 12.03
N SER A 263 -29.98 -7.72 11.47
CA SER A 263 -29.53 -8.38 10.25
C SER A 263 -29.79 -7.59 8.96
N THR A 264 -30.64 -6.56 9.01
CA THR A 264 -31.06 -5.75 7.85
C THR A 264 -30.60 -4.29 7.89
N THR A 265 -30.36 -3.72 9.08
CA THR A 265 -29.99 -2.31 9.28
C THR A 265 -28.58 -2.12 9.82
N VAL A 266 -28.03 -3.10 10.55
CA VAL A 266 -26.71 -2.97 11.21
C VAL A 266 -25.63 -3.78 10.50
N ALA A 267 -25.91 -5.06 10.22
CA ALA A 267 -24.93 -5.95 9.61
C ALA A 267 -24.55 -5.54 8.19
N GLY A 268 -25.55 -5.24 7.33
CA GLY A 268 -25.31 -4.93 5.92
C GLY A 268 -24.39 -3.72 5.69
N PRO A 269 -24.54 -2.61 6.44
CA PRO A 269 -23.57 -1.51 6.36
C PRO A 269 -22.19 -1.86 6.94
N LEU A 270 -22.09 -2.57 8.07
CA LEU A 270 -20.79 -2.99 8.61
C LEU A 270 -20.05 -3.97 7.69
N ASP A 271 -20.76 -4.91 7.05
CA ASP A 271 -20.20 -5.84 6.06
C ASP A 271 -19.73 -5.13 4.76
N ALA A 272 -20.07 -3.85 4.58
CA ALA A 272 -19.67 -3.03 3.44
C ALA A 272 -18.48 -2.09 3.73
N ALA A 273 -18.25 -1.75 5.00
CA ALA A 273 -17.26 -0.78 5.48
C ALA A 273 -15.81 -1.26 5.37
#